data_AF-X1UQK4-F1
#
_entry.id   AF-X1UQK4-F1
#
_cell.length_a   1.000
_cell.length_b   1.000
_cell.length_c   1.000
_cell.angle_alpha   90.00
_cell.angle_beta   90.00
_cell.angle_gamma   90.00
#
_symmetry.space_group_name_H-M   'P 1'
#
loop_
_entity.id
_entity.type
_entity.pdbx_description
1 polymer ?
#
loop_
_entity_poly.entity_id
_entity_poly.type
_entity_poly.pdbx_seq_one_letter_code
_entity_poly.pdbx_strand_id
1 'polypeptide(L)' 'SSLNVIDAYLDAVQDMGRALPREDIQRVVDVLYEAWQQRKAVFTMGNGGSASTATHLACDLAKCTIVPGRQRLKAMA' A
#
# COMPACT_ATOMS: atom_id res chain seq x y z
N SER A 1 5.98 25.38 -21.30
CA SER A 1 5.19 25.98 -20.20
C SER A 1 4.99 24.93 -19.12
N SER A 2 4.88 25.32 -17.86
CA SER A 2 4.65 24.41 -16.71
C SER A 2 3.46 23.46 -16.90
N LEU A 3 2.45 23.86 -17.69
CA LEU A 3 1.30 23.04 -18.07
C LEU A 3 1.69 21.72 -18.74
N ASN A 4 2.67 21.73 -19.65
CA ASN A 4 3.09 20.51 -20.37
C ASN A 4 3.73 19.45 -19.46
N VAL A 5 4.46 19.89 -18.41
CA VAL A 5 5.08 18.96 -17.45
C VAL A 5 4.03 18.34 -16.52
N ILE A 6 3.01 19.11 -16.14
CA ILE A 6 1.91 18.61 -15.32
C ILE A 6 1.12 17.55 -16.10
N ASP A 7 0.75 17.85 -17.34
CA ASP A 7 0.00 16.93 -18.20
C ASP A 7 0.80 15.62 -18.41
N ALA A 8 2.10 15.73 -18.70
CA ALA A 8 2.97 14.57 -18.85
C ALA A 8 3.07 13.70 -17.58
N TYR A 9 3.13 14.33 -16.40
CA TYR A 9 3.11 13.60 -15.12
C TYR A 9 1.80 12.86 -14.91
N LEU A 10 0.66 13.52 -15.17
CA LEU A 10 -0.67 12.91 -15.01
C LEU A 10 -0.88 11.74 -15.98
N ASP A 11 -0.45 11.89 -17.23
CA ASP A 11 -0.49 10.81 -18.23
C ASP A 11 0.35 9.60 -17.79
N ALA A 12 1.56 9.84 -17.28
CA ALA A 12 2.41 8.77 -16.76
C ALA A 12 1.77 8.04 -15.57
N VAL A 13 1.13 8.76 -14.65
CA VAL A 13 0.38 8.16 -13.52
C VAL A 13 -0.80 7.32 -14.02
N GLN A 14 -1.54 7.81 -15.01
CA GLN A 14 -2.64 7.07 -15.62
C GLN A 14 -2.16 5.77 -16.27
N ASP A 15 -1.08 5.82 -17.03
CA ASP A 15 -0.52 4.66 -17.71
C ASP A 15 0.06 3.64 -16.72
N MET A 16 0.72 4.10 -15.66
CA MET A 16 1.12 3.23 -14.55
C MET A 16 -0.10 2.54 -13.91
N GLY A 17 -1.17 3.29 -13.63
CA GLY A 17 -2.42 2.73 -13.11
C GLY A 17 -3.04 1.69 -14.06
N ARG A 18 -2.95 1.90 -15.38
CA ARG A 18 -3.40 0.94 -16.40
C ARG A 18 -2.50 -0.29 -16.49
N ALA A 19 -1.20 -0.16 -16.25
CA ALA A 19 -0.25 -1.28 -16.34
C ALA A 19 -0.23 -2.19 -15.09
N LEU A 20 -0.69 -1.71 -13.93
CA LEU A 20 -0.66 -2.50 -12.70
C LEU A 20 -1.50 -3.80 -12.82
N PRO A 21 -0.92 -4.99 -12.52
CA PRO A 21 -1.65 -6.26 -12.61
C PRO A 21 -2.72 -6.37 -11.52
N ARG A 22 -3.98 -6.55 -11.92
CA ARG A 22 -5.14 -6.53 -10.99
C ARG A 22 -5.15 -7.76 -10.10
N GLU A 23 -4.78 -8.90 -10.67
CA GLU A 23 -4.67 -10.17 -9.95
C GLU A 23 -3.62 -10.09 -8.84
N ASP A 24 -2.48 -9.44 -9.10
CA ASP A 24 -1.42 -9.29 -8.10
C ASP A 24 -1.86 -8.39 -6.95
N ILE A 25 -2.55 -7.29 -7.26
CA ILE A 25 -3.14 -6.41 -6.25
C ILE A 25 -4.13 -7.19 -5.38
N GLN A 26 -5.02 -7.96 -6.00
CA GLN A 26 -5.99 -8.78 -5.28
C GLN A 26 -5.29 -9.80 -4.37
N ARG A 27 -4.25 -10.48 -4.86
CA ARG A 27 -3.45 -11.41 -4.04
C ARG A 27 -2.83 -10.74 -2.81
N VAL A 28 -2.33 -9.51 -2.94
CA VAL A 28 -1.80 -8.76 -1.79
C VAL A 28 -2.91 -8.43 -0.79
N VAL A 29 -4.08 -8.00 -1.27
CA VAL A 29 -5.25 -7.73 -0.40
C VAL A 29 -5.67 -8.99 0.36
N ASP A 30 -5.75 -10.13 -0.32
CA ASP A 30 -6.15 -11.39 0.28
C ASP A 30 -5.17 -11.84 1.38
N VAL A 31 -3.86 -11.71 1.13
CA VAL A 31 -2.81 -12.03 2.12
C VAL A 31 -2.92 -11.12 3.35
N LEU A 32 -3.12 -9.81 3.16
CA LEU A 32 -3.29 -8.87 4.27
C LEU A 32 -4.56 -9.16 5.08
N TYR A 33 -5.65 -9.50 4.39
CA TYR A 33 -6.91 -9.85 5.02
C TYR A 33 -6.82 -11.15 5.81
N GLU A 34 -6.18 -12.19 5.26
CA GLU A 34 -5.91 -13.43 5.96
C GLU A 34 -5.03 -13.19 7.19
N ALA A 35 -3.98 -12.39 7.07
CA ALA A 35 -3.12 -12.02 8.20
C ALA A 35 -3.90 -11.33 9.32
N TRP A 36 -4.82 -10.43 8.96
CA TRP A 36 -5.71 -9.78 9.91
C TRP A 36 -6.63 -10.80 10.60
N GLN A 37 -7.30 -11.68 9.85
CA GLN A 37 -8.20 -12.70 10.39
C GLN A 37 -7.47 -13.65 11.37
N GLN A 38 -6.28 -14.09 10.98
CA GLN A 38 -5.46 -15.04 11.73
C GLN A 38 -4.57 -14.38 12.79
N ARG A 39 -4.74 -13.09 13.08
CA ARG A 39 -3.99 -12.36 14.12
C ARG A 39 -2.47 -12.36 13.94
N LYS A 40 -2.01 -12.47 12.69
CA LYS A 40 -0.60 -12.40 12.29
C LYS A 40 -0.09 -10.95 12.29
N ALA A 41 1.22 -10.80 12.16
CA ALA A 41 1.89 -9.51 11.97
C ALA A 41 2.40 -9.39 10.53
N VAL A 42 2.28 -8.19 9.96
CA VAL A 42 2.79 -7.81 8.65
C VAL A 42 4.06 -6.97 8.85
N PHE A 43 5.13 -7.37 8.17
CA PHE A 43 6.39 -6.63 8.16
C PHE A 43 6.63 -6.10 6.75
N THR A 44 6.82 -4.80 6.61
CA THR A 44 7.13 -4.14 5.34
C THR A 44 8.59 -3.74 5.34
N MET A 45 9.35 -4.00 4.29
CA MET A 45 10.77 -3.64 4.23
C MET A 45 11.06 -2.95 2.90
N GLY A 46 12.00 -2.01 2.92
CA GLY A 46 12.42 -1.27 1.74
C GLY A 46 13.84 -0.72 1.91
N ASN A 47 14.56 -0.58 0.79
CA ASN A 47 15.91 -0.04 0.74
C ASN A 47 15.93 1.34 0.05
N GLY A 48 16.81 2.24 0.50
CA GLY A 48 16.95 3.58 -0.08
C GLY A 48 15.62 4.34 -0.08
N GLY A 49 15.21 4.90 -1.23
CA GLY A 49 13.95 5.63 -1.36
C GLY A 49 12.70 4.81 -0.97
N SER A 50 12.73 3.47 -1.12
CA SER A 50 11.60 2.61 -0.76
C SER A 50 11.45 2.35 0.74
N ALA A 51 12.46 2.69 1.56
CA ALA A 51 12.37 2.56 3.02
C ALA A 51 11.28 3.48 3.61
N SER A 52 11.14 4.68 3.05
CA SER A 52 10.06 5.60 3.41
C SER A 52 8.70 5.00 3.03
N THR A 53 8.56 4.48 1.80
CA THR A 53 7.32 3.83 1.34
C THR A 53 6.91 2.64 2.24
N ALA A 54 7.87 1.80 2.65
CA ALA A 54 7.60 0.69 3.58
C ALA A 54 7.07 1.21 4.93
N THR A 55 7.76 2.18 5.54
CA THR A 55 7.32 2.81 6.79
C THR A 55 5.93 3.42 6.68
N HIS A 56 5.64 4.12 5.58
CA HIS A 56 4.33 4.70 5.32
C HIS A 56 3.25 3.63 5.20
N LEU A 57 3.51 2.55 4.44
CA LEU A 57 2.57 1.45 4.28
C LEU A 57 2.25 0.77 5.63
N ALA A 58 3.25 0.48 6.46
CA ALA A 58 3.02 -0.08 7.79
C ALA A 58 2.15 0.85 8.66
N CYS A 59 2.41 2.16 8.58
CA CYS A 59 1.64 3.16 9.31
C CYS A 59 0.16 3.15 8.90
N ASP A 60 -0.10 3.14 7.58
CA ASP A 60 -1.45 3.14 7.03
C ASP A 60 -2.19 1.84 7.36
N LEU A 61 -1.54 0.69 7.23
CA LEU A 61 -2.12 -0.60 7.63
C LEU A 61 -2.53 -0.63 9.11
N ALA A 62 -1.72 -0.06 10.00
CA ALA A 62 -2.03 0.02 11.42
C ALA A 62 -3.15 1.02 11.76
N LYS A 63 -3.26 2.13 11.00
CA LYS A 63 -4.24 3.20 11.24
C LYS A 63 -5.59 2.94 10.58
N CYS A 64 -5.60 2.56 9.31
CA CYS A 64 -6.80 2.40 8.50
C CYS A 64 -7.63 1.17 8.90
N THR A 65 -7.08 0.28 9.74
CA THR A 65 -7.79 -0.90 10.26
C THR A 65 -8.39 -0.69 11.66
N ILE A 66 -8.39 0.55 12.17
CA ILE A 66 -8.98 0.87 13.48
C ILE A 66 -10.51 0.97 13.36
N VAL A 67 -11.20 -0.09 13.79
CA VAL A 67 -12.66 -0.12 13.87
C VAL A 67 -13.07 -0.52 15.30
N PRO A 68 -13.97 0.22 15.98
CA PRO A 68 -14.44 -0.14 17.31
C PRO A 68 -14.98 -1.58 17.36
N GLY A 69 -14.59 -2.34 18.39
CA GLY A 69 -14.99 -3.74 18.57
C GLY A 69 -14.34 -4.75 17.62
N ARG A 70 -13.37 -4.33 16.78
CA ARG A 70 -12.60 -5.21 15.90
C ARG A 70 -11.12 -5.19 16.25
N GLN A 71 -10.44 -6.30 15.96
CA GLN A 71 -8.98 -6.36 16.06
C GLN A 71 -8.33 -5.47 14.99
N ARG A 72 -7.17 -4.91 15.29
CA ARG A 72 -6.37 -4.12 14.35
C ARG A 72 -5.42 -5.04 13.57
N LEU A 73 -4.98 -4.60 12.40
CA LEU A 73 -3.85 -5.24 11.72
C LEU A 73 -2.55 -4.80 12.39
N LYS A 74 -1.73 -5.77 12.81
CA LYS A 74 -0.39 -5.50 13.34
C LYS A 74 0.55 -5.31 12.15
N ALA A 75 1.07 -4.10 11.97
CA ALA A 75 1.97 -3.77 10.87
C ALA A 75 3.20 -3.01 11.39
N MET A 76 4.38 -3.37 10.89
CA MET A 76 5.67 -2.79 11.27
C MET A 76 6.58 -2.67 10.04
N ALA A 77 7.51 -1.72 10.07
CA ALA A 77 8.55 -1.55 9.07
C ALA A 77 9.94 -1.80 9.65
#